data_AF-A0A8A7KC26-F1
#
_entry.id   AF-A0A8A7KC26-F1
#
_cell.length_a   1.000
_cell.length_b   1.000
_cell.length_c   1.000
_cell.angle_alpha   90.00
_cell.angle_beta   90.00
_cell.angle_gamma   90.00
#
_symmetry.space_group_name_H-M   'P 1'
#
loop_
_entity.id
_entity.type
_entity.pdbx_description
1 polymer ?
#
loop_
_entity_poly.entity_id
_entity_poly.type
_entity_poly.pdbx_seq_one_letter_code
_entity_poly.pdbx_strand_id
1 'polypeptide(L)'
;MKGKIHVYTGNGKGKTTAAIGLTIRAVGAGFKVFFGQFVKGEEYSEIKALKKLDNVVVKQYGRDCFIRNEPAEEDIMVARQGLAEMSDILQSGDYQLVVMDEANIAVYYKLFSLEELIEVLQNRADGVEVVITGRMAEEGLIKIADLVTSMEEVKHYYQQGIQARIGIEK
;
A
#
# COMPACT_ATOMS: atom_id res chain seq x y z
N MET A 1 -3.55 -3.87 22.57
CA MET A 1 -2.67 -4.85 21.89
C MET A 1 -1.72 -4.06 21.00
N LYS A 2 -0.48 -4.53 20.79
CA LYS A 2 0.48 -3.85 19.91
C LYS A 2 0.17 -4.21 18.45
N GLY A 3 -0.03 -3.20 17.60
CA GLY A 3 -0.27 -3.37 16.18
C GLY A 3 0.95 -3.95 15.46
N LYS A 4 0.69 -4.77 14.43
CA LYS A 4 1.69 -5.53 13.70
C LYS A 4 1.97 -4.92 12.32
N ILE A 5 3.13 -5.24 11.76
CA ILE A 5 3.54 -4.84 10.42
C ILE A 5 3.39 -6.04 9.48
N HIS A 6 2.54 -5.89 8.46
CA HIS A 6 2.32 -6.86 7.41
C HIS A 6 2.98 -6.41 6.11
N VAL A 7 3.68 -7.31 5.43
CA VAL A 7 4.23 -7.09 4.09
C VAL A 7 3.64 -8.10 3.11
N TYR A 8 2.91 -7.61 2.12
CA TYR A 8 2.37 -8.41 1.02
C TYR A 8 3.17 -8.14 -0.26
N THR A 9 4.08 -9.05 -0.58
CA THR A 9 5.06 -8.91 -1.68
C THR A 9 4.96 -10.06 -2.69
N GLY A 10 5.94 -10.18 -3.58
CA GLY A 10 6.02 -11.23 -4.59
C GLY A 10 5.43 -10.84 -5.94
N ASN A 11 5.73 -11.63 -6.96
CA ASN A 11 5.39 -11.33 -8.35
C ASN A 11 3.95 -11.71 -8.74
N GLY A 12 3.28 -12.55 -7.95
CA GLY A 12 1.91 -12.98 -8.19
C GLY A 12 0.87 -11.88 -7.97
N LYS A 13 -0.28 -12.03 -8.64
CA LYS A 13 -1.48 -11.22 -8.39
C LYS A 13 -2.03 -11.53 -7.01
N GLY A 14 -2.44 -10.48 -6.27
CA GLY A 14 -3.20 -10.64 -5.03
C GLY A 14 -2.87 -9.64 -3.93
N LYS A 15 -1.74 -8.93 -4.00
CA LYS A 15 -1.19 -8.15 -2.86
C LYS A 15 -2.16 -7.07 -2.38
N THR A 16 -2.53 -6.17 -3.29
CA THR A 16 -3.52 -5.11 -3.03
C THR A 16 -4.89 -5.68 -2.68
N THR A 17 -5.34 -6.74 -3.36
CA THR A 17 -6.66 -7.34 -3.07
C THR A 17 -6.72 -8.03 -1.70
N ALA A 18 -5.61 -8.59 -1.20
CA ALA A 18 -5.49 -9.08 0.16
C ALA A 18 -5.54 -7.93 1.18
N ALA A 19 -4.86 -6.81 0.91
CA ALA A 19 -4.93 -5.60 1.74
C ALA A 19 -6.35 -5.01 1.80
N ILE A 20 -7.06 -4.98 0.66
CA ILE A 20 -8.48 -4.60 0.60
C ILE A 20 -9.33 -5.58 1.40
N GLY A 21 -9.13 -6.89 1.25
CA GLY A 21 -9.85 -7.89 2.04
C GLY A 21 -9.68 -7.70 3.55
N LEU A 22 -8.46 -7.36 4.00
CA LEU A 22 -8.20 -7.01 5.40
C LEU A 22 -8.89 -5.70 5.80
N THR A 23 -8.90 -4.70 4.91
CA THR A 23 -9.62 -3.44 5.12
C THR A 23 -11.11 -3.69 5.37
N ILE A 24 -11.75 -4.52 4.54
CA ILE A 24 -13.16 -4.89 4.73
C ILE A 24 -13.38 -5.61 6.06
N ARG A 25 -12.46 -6.50 6.47
CA ARG A 25 -12.54 -7.16 7.78
C ARG A 25 -12.42 -6.15 8.94
N ALA A 26 -11.50 -5.20 8.85
CA ALA A 26 -11.30 -4.17 9.87
C ALA A 26 -12.55 -3.27 9.99
N VAL A 27 -13.10 -2.82 8.87
CA VAL A 27 -14.34 -2.03 8.83
C VAL A 27 -15.51 -2.81 9.44
N GLY A 28 -15.64 -4.11 9.13
CA GLY A 28 -16.65 -4.98 9.72
C GLY A 28 -16.52 -5.14 11.24
N ALA A 29 -15.33 -4.91 11.79
CA ALA A 29 -15.07 -4.87 13.23
C ALA A 29 -15.23 -3.45 13.84
N GLY A 30 -15.68 -2.46 13.05
CA GLY A 30 -15.87 -1.08 13.48
C GLY A 30 -14.60 -0.23 13.50
N PHE A 31 -13.50 -0.71 12.90
CA PHE A 31 -12.24 0.04 12.86
C PHE A 31 -12.26 1.13 11.80
N LYS A 32 -11.57 2.23 12.10
CA LYS A 32 -11.20 3.26 11.12
C LYS A 32 -9.96 2.81 10.37
N VAL A 33 -10.02 2.92 9.04
CA VAL A 33 -8.95 2.53 8.14
C VAL A 33 -8.49 3.71 7.31
N PHE A 34 -7.19 3.91 7.22
CA PHE A 34 -6.58 4.78 6.23
C PHE A 34 -5.96 3.93 5.13
N PHE A 35 -6.34 4.16 3.87
CA PHE A 35 -5.87 3.43 2.71
C PHE A 35 -5.17 4.39 1.76
N GLY A 36 -3.85 4.46 1.83
CA GLY A 36 -3.06 5.26 0.91
C GLY A 36 -2.39 4.42 -0.15
N GLN A 37 -2.41 4.91 -1.39
CA GLN A 37 -1.81 4.23 -2.54
C GLN A 37 -0.67 5.06 -3.10
N PHE A 38 0.54 4.51 -3.12
CA PHE A 38 1.67 5.13 -3.79
C PHE A 38 1.69 4.74 -5.27
N VAL A 39 2.37 5.55 -6.10
CA VAL A 39 2.55 5.35 -7.56
C VAL A 39 1.26 5.19 -8.38
N LYS A 40 0.10 5.45 -7.77
CA LYS A 40 -1.24 5.32 -8.34
C LYS A 40 -1.96 6.65 -8.23
N GLY A 41 -2.28 7.29 -9.36
CA GLY A 41 -3.19 8.45 -9.44
C GLY A 41 -4.52 8.14 -10.15
N GLU A 42 -4.53 7.14 -11.03
CA GLU A 42 -5.72 6.79 -11.83
C GLU A 42 -6.91 6.32 -10.97
N GLU A 43 -8.12 6.39 -11.52
CA GLU A 43 -9.31 5.92 -10.85
C GLU A 43 -9.45 4.38 -10.95
N TYR A 44 -9.22 3.67 -9.85
CA TYR A 44 -9.38 2.21 -9.77
C TYR A 44 -10.75 1.80 -9.18
N SER A 45 -11.28 0.65 -9.60
CA SER A 45 -12.61 0.20 -9.20
C SER A 45 -12.75 -0.03 -7.68
N GLU A 46 -11.70 -0.50 -7.01
CA GLU A 46 -11.69 -0.66 -5.55
C GLU A 46 -11.88 0.66 -4.80
N ILE A 47 -11.34 1.77 -5.32
CA ILE A 47 -11.42 3.09 -4.70
C ILE A 47 -12.88 3.54 -4.64
N LYS A 48 -13.63 3.29 -5.72
CA LYS A 48 -15.08 3.59 -5.79
C LYS A 48 -15.88 2.83 -4.73
N ALA A 49 -15.46 1.60 -4.41
CA ALA A 49 -16.10 0.81 -3.38
C ALA A 49 -15.69 1.28 -1.97
N LEU A 50 -14.38 1.48 -1.74
CA LEU A 50 -13.85 1.90 -0.44
C LEU A 50 -14.35 3.28 -0.02
N LYS A 51 -14.46 4.24 -0.94
CA LYS A 51 -15.01 5.59 -0.67
C LYS A 51 -16.48 5.60 -0.22
N LYS A 52 -17.21 4.50 -0.37
CA LYS A 52 -18.60 4.36 0.13
C LYS A 52 -18.66 3.87 1.57
N LEU A 53 -17.52 3.54 2.19
CA LEU A 53 -17.45 3.07 3.56
C LEU A 53 -17.08 4.24 4.46
N ASP A 54 -17.98 4.60 5.39
CA ASP A 54 -17.82 5.79 6.25
C ASP A 54 -16.56 5.74 7.13
N ASN A 55 -16.06 4.54 7.44
CA ASN A 55 -14.89 4.32 8.28
C ASN A 55 -13.58 4.17 7.48
N VAL A 56 -13.58 4.46 6.17
CA VAL A 56 -12.39 4.36 5.31
C VAL A 56 -12.06 5.70 4.67
N VAL A 57 -10.84 6.17 4.91
CA VAL A 57 -10.26 7.29 4.16
C VAL A 57 -9.34 6.72 3.09
N VAL A 58 -9.53 7.12 1.83
CA VAL A 58 -8.69 6.69 0.70
C VAL A 58 -7.95 7.89 0.13
N LYS A 59 -6.63 7.77 -0.03
CA LYS A 59 -5.77 8.77 -0.69
C LYS A 59 -4.81 8.13 -1.68
N GLN A 60 -4.44 8.91 -2.68
CA GLN A 60 -3.59 8.50 -3.78
C GLN A 60 -2.40 9.45 -3.88
N TYR A 61 -1.21 8.88 -3.95
CA TYR A 61 0.09 9.56 -3.95
C TYR A 61 0.88 9.09 -5.17
N GLY A 62 0.31 9.31 -6.34
CA GLY A 62 0.94 9.08 -7.63
C GLY A 62 0.25 9.89 -8.70
N ARG A 63 0.87 9.95 -9.87
CA ARG A 63 0.32 10.61 -11.05
C ARG A 63 -0.66 9.69 -11.77
N ASP A 64 -1.45 10.24 -12.69
CA ASP A 64 -2.38 9.50 -13.55
C ASP A 64 -1.65 8.75 -14.68
N CYS A 65 -0.44 8.26 -14.41
CA CYS A 65 0.39 7.53 -15.35
C CYS A 65 1.37 6.59 -14.64
N PHE A 66 1.73 5.49 -15.31
CA PHE A 66 2.78 4.60 -14.85
C PHE A 66 4.18 5.22 -15.01
N ILE A 67 5.05 5.01 -14.01
CA ILE A 67 6.48 5.25 -14.12
C ILE A 67 7.09 4.18 -15.03
N ARG A 68 7.43 4.53 -16.27
CA ARG A 68 7.98 3.59 -17.26
C ARG A 68 9.51 3.48 -17.23
N ASN A 69 10.18 4.58 -16.90
CA ASN A 69 11.64 4.69 -16.88
C ASN A 69 12.06 5.22 -15.49
N GLU A 70 12.77 6.33 -15.46
CA GLU A 70 13.08 7.07 -14.24
C GLU A 70 11.86 7.90 -13.78
N PRO A 71 11.65 8.03 -12.47
CA PRO A 71 10.59 8.88 -11.94
C PRO A 71 10.83 10.35 -12.27
N ALA A 72 9.76 11.09 -12.58
CA ALA A 72 9.86 12.54 -12.71
C ALA A 72 9.96 13.21 -11.33
N GLU A 73 10.39 14.47 -11.30
CA GLU A 73 10.40 15.26 -10.05
C GLU A 73 9.01 15.30 -9.38
N GLU A 74 7.95 15.35 -10.18
CA GLU A 74 6.58 15.31 -9.70
C GLU A 74 6.23 13.97 -9.03
N ASP A 75 6.72 12.84 -9.55
CA ASP A 75 6.52 11.52 -8.93
C ASP A 75 7.16 11.47 -7.53
N ILE A 76 8.38 12.02 -7.41
CA ILE A 76 9.11 12.11 -6.14
C ILE A 76 8.35 13.03 -5.17
N MET A 77 7.95 14.21 -5.63
CA MET A 77 7.26 15.20 -4.80
C MET A 77 5.97 14.63 -4.21
N VAL A 78 5.11 14.02 -5.03
CA VAL A 78 3.82 13.48 -4.58
C VAL A 78 4.02 12.29 -3.64
N ALA A 79 4.98 11.41 -3.92
CA ALA A 79 5.29 10.29 -3.03
C ALA A 79 5.85 10.75 -1.68
N ARG A 80 6.70 11.79 -1.65
CA ARG A 80 7.23 12.37 -0.39
C ARG A 80 6.14 13.05 0.42
N GLN A 81 5.18 13.72 -0.22
CA GLN A 81 3.98 14.24 0.46
C GLN A 81 3.17 13.10 1.09
N GLY A 82 2.98 12.00 0.35
CA GLY A 82 2.31 10.81 0.86
C GLY A 82 3.03 10.17 2.05
N LEU A 83 4.36 10.09 2.02
CA LEU A 83 5.14 9.55 3.14
C LEU A 83 5.02 10.45 4.39
N ALA A 84 5.08 11.77 4.21
CA ALA A 84 4.89 12.72 5.31
C ALA A 84 3.50 12.58 5.93
N GLU A 85 2.44 12.53 5.12
CA GLU A 85 1.08 12.33 5.61
C GLU A 85 0.93 10.97 6.32
N MET A 86 1.53 9.90 5.79
CA MET A 86 1.52 8.59 6.46
C MET A 86 2.18 8.64 7.82
N SER A 87 3.26 9.40 7.99
CA SER A 87 3.91 9.62 9.27
C SER A 87 2.94 10.22 10.29
N ASP A 88 2.24 11.29 9.92
CA ASP A 88 1.27 11.96 10.79
C ASP A 88 0.10 11.03 11.15
N ILE A 89 -0.45 10.32 10.16
CA ILE A 89 -1.55 9.38 10.33
C ILE A 89 -1.17 8.23 11.26
N LEU A 90 0.00 7.63 11.07
CA LEU A 90 0.50 6.54 11.90
C LEU A 90 0.78 6.98 13.35
N GLN A 91 1.29 8.20 13.55
CA GLN A 91 1.55 8.76 14.87
C GLN A 91 0.28 9.15 15.61
N SER A 92 -0.77 9.57 14.90
CA SER A 92 -2.03 10.01 15.53
C SER A 92 -2.72 8.92 16.35
N GLY A 93 -2.63 7.66 15.91
CA GLY A 93 -3.40 6.55 16.48
C GLY A 93 -4.90 6.59 16.19
N ASP A 94 -5.39 7.53 15.38
CA ASP A 94 -6.82 7.68 15.06
C ASP A 94 -7.37 6.54 14.21
N TYR A 95 -6.49 5.87 13.47
CA TYR A 95 -6.80 4.73 12.60
C TYR A 95 -6.22 3.46 13.19
N GLN A 96 -7.02 2.40 13.25
CA GLN A 96 -6.55 1.11 13.79
C GLN A 96 -5.81 0.30 12.72
N LEU A 97 -6.08 0.56 11.44
CA LEU A 97 -5.39 -0.03 10.30
C LEU A 97 -4.96 1.06 9.31
N VAL A 98 -3.69 1.05 8.93
CA VAL A 98 -3.14 1.89 7.86
C VAL A 98 -2.58 1.00 6.76
N VAL A 99 -3.05 1.19 5.53
CA VAL A 99 -2.55 0.50 4.35
C VAL A 99 -1.71 1.46 3.53
N MET A 100 -0.46 1.06 3.28
CA MET A 100 0.52 1.72 2.40
C MET A 100 0.67 0.86 1.15
N ASP A 101 -0.32 0.95 0.26
CA ASP A 101 -0.36 0.15 -0.98
C ASP A 101 0.72 0.64 -1.96
N GLU A 102 1.46 -0.30 -2.55
CA GLU A 102 2.60 -0.10 -3.45
C GLU A 102 3.78 0.71 -2.87
N ALA A 103 3.89 0.85 -1.54
CA ALA A 103 5.04 1.54 -0.95
C ALA A 103 6.37 0.82 -1.22
N ASN A 104 6.37 -0.52 -1.38
CA ASN A 104 7.58 -1.23 -1.83
C ASN A 104 8.06 -0.76 -3.22
N ILE A 105 7.11 -0.45 -4.11
CA ILE A 105 7.41 0.07 -5.45
C ILE A 105 7.93 1.50 -5.37
N ALA A 106 7.38 2.32 -4.49
CA ALA A 106 7.87 3.69 -4.26
C ALA A 106 9.33 3.71 -3.75
N VAL A 107 9.68 2.79 -2.83
CA VAL A 107 11.07 2.58 -2.39
C VAL A 107 11.96 2.09 -3.55
N TYR A 108 11.50 1.10 -4.33
CA TYR A 108 12.24 0.58 -5.47
C TYR A 108 12.58 1.66 -6.51
N TYR A 109 11.65 2.57 -6.79
CA TYR A 109 11.87 3.73 -7.67
C TYR A 109 12.63 4.88 -7.00
N LYS A 110 13.05 4.74 -5.74
CA LYS A 110 13.77 5.75 -4.96
C LYS A 110 12.98 7.07 -4.81
N LEU A 111 11.65 6.99 -4.74
CA LEU A 111 10.80 8.15 -4.48
C LEU A 111 10.98 8.66 -3.03
N PHE A 112 11.27 7.71 -2.14
CA PHE A 112 11.80 7.88 -0.80
C PHE A 112 12.63 6.65 -0.44
N SER A 113 13.49 6.75 0.56
CA SER A 113 14.40 5.66 0.94
C SER A 113 13.71 4.61 1.82
N LEU A 114 14.31 3.42 1.90
CA LEU A 114 13.88 2.38 2.82
C LEU A 114 13.97 2.86 4.28
N GLU A 115 15.02 3.60 4.62
CA GLU A 115 15.24 4.14 5.96
C GLU A 115 14.14 5.13 6.34
N GLU A 116 13.75 6.03 5.44
CA GLU A 116 12.64 6.96 5.65
C GLU A 116 11.32 6.19 5.91
N LEU A 117 11.05 5.11 5.16
CA LEU A 117 9.88 4.26 5.39
C LEU A 117 9.94 3.54 6.75
N ILE A 118 11.09 2.97 7.11
CA ILE A 118 11.27 2.28 8.39
C ILE A 118 11.10 3.24 9.56
N GLU A 119 11.62 4.46 9.47
CA GLU A 119 11.47 5.49 10.48
C GLU A 119 9.99 5.81 10.73
N VAL A 120 9.22 6.03 9.66
CA VAL A 120 7.77 6.24 9.73
C VAL A 120 7.05 5.07 10.41
N LEU A 121 7.41 3.83 10.09
CA LEU A 121 6.82 2.64 10.70
C LEU A 121 7.18 2.48 12.18
N GLN A 122 8.40 2.84 12.58
CA GLN A 122 8.87 2.71 13.96
C GLN A 122 8.28 3.78 14.89
N ASN A 123 7.98 4.96 14.36
CA ASN A 123 7.41 6.07 15.12
C ASN A 123 5.87 6.01 15.24
N ARG A 124 5.20 5.01 14.67
CA ARG A 124 3.75 4.86 14.76
C ARG A 124 3.25 4.68 16.19
N ALA A 125 1.99 5.05 16.45
CA ALA A 125 1.35 4.74 17.71
C ALA A 125 1.19 3.22 17.92
N ASP A 126 1.39 2.75 19.16
CA ASP A 126 1.51 1.32 19.50
C ASP A 126 0.33 0.45 19.03
N GLY A 127 -0.87 1.00 18.95
CA GLY A 127 -2.09 0.27 18.57
C GLY A 127 -2.33 0.15 17.06
N VAL A 128 -1.51 0.80 16.22
CA VAL A 128 -1.77 0.89 14.78
C VAL A 128 -1.20 -0.31 14.04
N GLU A 129 -2.09 -1.05 13.38
CA GLU A 129 -1.78 -2.13 12.46
C GLU A 129 -1.40 -1.54 11.09
N VAL A 130 -0.35 -2.06 10.44
CA VAL A 130 0.14 -1.53 9.16
C VAL A 130 0.28 -2.61 8.12
N VAL A 131 -0.20 -2.35 6.91
CA VAL A 131 0.01 -3.21 5.74
C VAL A 131 0.81 -2.44 4.69
N ILE A 132 1.93 -3.01 4.28
CA ILE A 132 2.71 -2.57 3.12
C ILE A 132 2.51 -3.56 1.99
N THR A 133 2.26 -3.06 0.78
CA THR A 133 2.17 -3.90 -0.42
C THR A 133 3.17 -3.47 -1.49
N GLY A 134 3.33 -4.34 -2.49
CA GLY A 134 4.08 -4.09 -3.70
C GLY A 134 5.17 -5.14 -3.92
N ARG A 135 5.69 -5.23 -5.15
CA ARG A 135 6.81 -6.13 -5.46
C ARG A 135 8.10 -5.59 -4.84
N MET A 136 9.17 -6.37 -4.89
CA MET A 136 10.53 -5.92 -4.55
C MET A 136 10.68 -5.41 -3.10
N ALA A 137 9.96 -5.99 -2.15
CA ALA A 137 10.17 -5.68 -0.72
C ALA A 137 11.64 -5.90 -0.32
N GLU A 138 12.29 -4.85 0.16
CA GLU A 138 13.70 -4.91 0.56
C GLU A 138 13.90 -5.70 1.87
N GLU A 139 15.09 -6.29 2.02
CA GLU A 139 15.42 -7.16 3.17
C GLU A 139 15.28 -6.44 4.52
N GLY A 140 15.62 -5.15 4.57
CA GLY A 140 15.46 -4.34 5.79
C GLY A 140 14.00 -4.22 6.24
N LEU A 141 13.06 -4.05 5.30
CA LEU A 141 11.63 -4.02 5.61
C LEU A 141 11.13 -5.40 6.05
N ILE A 142 11.57 -6.46 5.37
CA ILE A 142 11.23 -7.85 5.71
C ILE A 142 11.65 -8.18 7.14
N LYS A 143 12.85 -7.73 7.55
CA LYS A 143 13.39 -7.97 8.90
C LYS A 143 12.56 -7.37 10.02
N ILE A 144 11.93 -6.20 9.79
CA ILE A 144 11.12 -5.53 10.83
C ILE A 144 9.65 -5.93 10.79
N ALA A 145 9.19 -6.59 9.72
CA ALA A 145 7.81 -7.00 9.57
C ALA A 145 7.47 -8.18 10.50
N ASP A 146 6.29 -8.14 11.11
CA ASP A 146 5.78 -9.24 11.94
C ASP A 146 5.17 -10.37 11.08
N LEU A 147 4.68 -10.03 9.89
CA LEU A 147 4.12 -10.98 8.93
C LEU A 147 4.57 -10.60 7.52
N VAL A 148 5.13 -11.57 6.79
CA VAL A 148 5.46 -11.42 5.38
C VAL A 148 4.78 -12.52 4.58
N THR A 149 4.00 -12.13 3.57
CA THR A 149 3.41 -13.05 2.59
C THR A 149 3.98 -12.71 1.22
N SER A 150 4.65 -13.69 0.59
CA SER A 150 5.10 -13.59 -0.79
C SER A 150 4.12 -14.30 -1.70
N MET A 151 3.50 -13.56 -2.61
CA MET A 151 2.62 -14.12 -3.63
C MET A 151 3.47 -14.56 -4.82
N GLU A 152 3.56 -15.86 -5.02
CA GLU A 152 4.26 -16.45 -6.16
C GLU A 152 3.37 -16.46 -7.41
N GLU A 153 3.92 -16.09 -8.56
CA GLU A 153 3.22 -16.21 -9.84
C GLU A 153 3.37 -17.63 -10.39
N VAL A 154 2.54 -18.56 -9.92
CA VAL A 154 2.52 -19.94 -10.44
C VAL A 154 1.99 -19.98 -11.87
N LYS A 155 0.95 -19.17 -12.17
CA LYS A 155 0.38 -19.01 -13.51
C LYS A 155 -0.40 -17.69 -13.59
N HIS A 156 -0.31 -16.99 -14.72
CA HIS A 156 -1.09 -15.77 -14.95
C HIS A 156 -1.61 -15.72 -16.39
N TYR A 157 -2.90 -15.44 -16.59
CA TYR A 157 -3.52 -15.39 -17.92
C TYR A 157 -2.98 -14.26 -18.82
N TYR A 158 -2.31 -13.26 -18.24
CA TYR A 158 -1.55 -12.27 -19.00
C TYR A 158 -0.51 -12.91 -19.92
N GLN A 159 0.11 -14.03 -19.49
CA GLN A 159 1.06 -14.79 -20.31
C GLN A 159 0.40 -15.42 -21.56
N GLN A 160 -0.94 -15.48 -21.59
CA GLN A 160 -1.73 -15.91 -22.74
C GLN A 160 -2.25 -14.72 -23.58
N GLY A 161 -1.75 -13.50 -23.31
CA GLY A 161 -2.15 -12.27 -24.00
C GLY A 161 -3.44 -11.63 -23.47
N ILE A 162 -4.05 -12.17 -22.41
CA ILE A 162 -5.27 -11.62 -21.83
C ILE A 162 -4.95 -10.30 -21.11
N GLN A 163 -5.56 -9.22 -21.59
CA GLN A 163 -5.40 -7.87 -21.06
C GLN A 163 -6.24 -7.64 -19.79
N ALA A 164 -5.98 -6.52 -19.11
CA ALA A 164 -6.69 -6.12 -17.88
C ALA A 164 -8.20 -5.90 -18.11
N ARG A 165 -9.02 -6.49 -17.24
CA ARG A 165 -10.49 -6.48 -17.29
C ARG A 165 -11.08 -5.69 -16.12
N ILE A 166 -12.21 -5.03 -16.39
CA ILE A 166 -12.97 -4.28 -15.39
C ILE A 166 -13.50 -5.22 -14.30
N GLY A 167 -13.29 -4.85 -13.04
CA GLY A 167 -13.71 -5.61 -11.87
C GLY A 167 -12.75 -6.75 -11.49
N ILE A 168 -11.66 -6.96 -12.24
CA ILE A 168 -10.67 -8.00 -11.94
C ILE A 168 -9.24 -7.43 -11.85
N GLU A 169 -8.85 -6.58 -12.80
CA GLU A 169 -7.57 -5.85 -12.82
C GLU A 169 -7.73 -4.32 -12.83
N LYS A 170 -8.87 -3.82 -13.34
CA LYS A 170 -9.23 -2.39 -13.38
C LYS A 170 -10.40 -2.12 -12.43
#